data_AF-A0A3S1D987-F1
#
_entry.id   AF-A0A3S1D987-F1
#
_cell.length_a   1.000
_cell.length_b   1.000
_cell.length_c   1.000
_cell.angle_alpha   90.00
_cell.angle_beta   90.00
_cell.angle_gamma   90.00
#
_symmetry.space_group_name_H-M   'P 1'
#
loop_
_entity.id
_entity.type
_entity.pdbx_description
1 polymer ?
#
loop_
_entity_poly.entity_id
_entity_poly.type
_entity_poly.pdbx_seq_one_letter_code
_entity_poly.pdbx_strand_id
1 'polypeptide(L)'
;MKSKQITAGILSLAIGLTSAGMAMAAPAANGAQSAAKTQSAPAKKTDKPTAPAQKVTDPALIKSLNHETAIPLLVDAEKRYFYALSGGTGTGGEMETFTENGKEYRYLFADIDTKDELLKYLMKSYTKQASEFFIKKFIIVHEGRLAQLNADTGNLLEFGRATAKMISMTPTKRVYKINVPFPKEIKESSKYIMVKFEKVGDYWRVDTAPQLIF
;
A
#
# COMPACT_ATOMS: atom_id res chain seq x y z
N MET A 1 35.32 -28.51 -31.40
CA MET A 1 34.70 -28.08 -30.13
C MET A 1 33.30 -28.68 -30.08
N LYS A 2 33.01 -29.49 -29.05
CA LYS A 2 31.81 -30.34 -28.96
C LYS A 2 30.63 -29.56 -28.39
N SER A 3 29.49 -29.60 -29.08
CA SER A 3 28.20 -29.05 -28.65
C SER A 3 27.57 -29.93 -27.56
N LYS A 4 27.03 -29.31 -26.50
CA LYS A 4 26.17 -29.96 -25.51
C LYS A 4 24.76 -29.39 -25.67
N GLN A 5 23.87 -30.22 -26.23
CA GLN A 5 22.42 -30.06 -26.16
C GLN A 5 21.97 -30.55 -24.78
N ILE A 6 21.16 -29.75 -24.07
CA ILE A 6 20.53 -30.13 -22.81
C ILE A 6 19.04 -30.33 -23.06
N THR A 7 18.62 -31.58 -22.96
CA THR A 7 17.24 -32.06 -22.95
C THR A 7 16.59 -31.69 -21.62
N ALA A 8 15.46 -30.97 -21.65
CA ALA A 8 14.58 -30.79 -20.50
C ALA A 8 13.27 -31.55 -20.75
N GLY A 9 13.02 -32.54 -19.89
CA GLY A 9 11.89 -33.45 -19.96
C GLY A 9 10.56 -32.79 -19.58
N ILE A 10 9.52 -33.26 -20.24
CA ILE A 10 8.11 -32.93 -20.02
C ILE A 10 7.64 -33.75 -18.81
N LEU A 11 7.14 -33.08 -17.76
CA LEU A 11 6.45 -33.73 -16.65
C LEU A 11 4.94 -33.59 -16.87
N SER A 12 4.31 -34.67 -17.34
CA SER A 12 2.86 -34.82 -17.35
C SER A 12 2.40 -35.29 -15.97
N LEU A 13 1.39 -34.65 -15.38
CA LEU A 13 0.65 -35.20 -14.25
C LEU A 13 -0.83 -35.30 -14.61
N ALA A 14 -1.37 -36.50 -14.44
CA ALA A 14 -2.67 -36.95 -14.90
C ALA A 14 -3.82 -36.56 -13.96
N ILE A 15 -4.94 -36.19 -14.60
CA ILE A 15 -6.32 -36.67 -14.42
C ILE A 15 -6.71 -37.20 -13.02
N GLY A 16 -7.67 -36.50 -12.41
CA GLY A 16 -8.60 -37.06 -11.42
C GLY A 16 -10.02 -36.56 -11.70
N LEU A 17 -10.78 -37.30 -12.51
CA LEU A 17 -12.24 -37.24 -12.55
C LEU A 17 -12.80 -38.13 -11.43
N THR A 18 -13.71 -37.61 -10.63
CA THR A 18 -14.83 -38.41 -10.10
C THR A 18 -16.12 -37.61 -10.22
N SER A 19 -16.99 -38.13 -11.06
CA SER A 19 -18.37 -37.75 -11.32
C SER A 19 -19.35 -38.50 -10.41
N ALA A 20 -20.62 -38.06 -10.46
CA ALA A 20 -21.86 -38.65 -9.94
C ALA A 20 -22.31 -38.10 -8.56
N GLY A 21 -23.56 -37.67 -8.36
CA GLY A 21 -24.75 -37.81 -9.19
C GLY A 21 -25.88 -36.87 -8.77
N MET A 22 -26.80 -36.68 -9.71
CA MET A 22 -28.01 -35.85 -9.67
C MET A 22 -29.06 -36.37 -8.69
N ALA A 23 -29.88 -35.47 -8.14
CA ALA A 23 -31.32 -35.71 -7.99
C ALA A 23 -32.09 -34.37 -7.97
N MET A 24 -33.09 -34.30 -8.84
CA MET A 24 -34.05 -33.22 -9.04
C MET A 24 -35.19 -33.28 -8.01
N ALA A 25 -35.97 -32.19 -7.99
CA ALA A 25 -37.40 -32.08 -7.69
C ALA A 25 -37.82 -31.37 -6.38
N ALA A 26 -38.48 -30.22 -6.57
CA ALA A 26 -39.59 -29.76 -5.74
C ALA A 26 -40.90 -30.39 -6.29
N PRO A 27 -42.00 -30.53 -5.51
CA PRO A 27 -42.88 -29.38 -5.26
C PRO A 27 -43.66 -29.35 -3.91
N ALA A 28 -44.10 -28.13 -3.56
CA ALA A 28 -45.39 -27.70 -2.98
C ALA A 28 -45.99 -28.24 -1.64
N ALA A 29 -46.39 -27.24 -0.84
CA ALA A 29 -47.69 -27.05 -0.16
C ALA A 29 -47.92 -27.44 1.33
N ASN A 30 -48.30 -26.38 2.07
CA ASN A 30 -49.27 -26.25 3.17
C ASN A 30 -49.09 -26.98 4.52
N GLY A 31 -49.04 -26.16 5.58
CA GLY A 31 -49.39 -26.52 6.96
C GLY A 31 -49.35 -25.29 7.87
N ALA A 32 -50.51 -24.86 8.35
CA ALA A 32 -50.73 -23.67 9.16
C ALA A 32 -50.34 -23.84 10.65
N GLN A 33 -49.98 -22.71 11.27
CA GLN A 33 -50.18 -22.27 12.66
C GLN A 33 -50.05 -23.28 13.82
N SER A 34 -49.15 -23.00 14.78
CA SER A 34 -49.53 -22.36 16.06
C SER A 34 -48.30 -22.10 16.95
N ALA A 35 -48.47 -21.14 17.84
CA ALA A 35 -47.47 -20.45 18.64
C ALA A 35 -46.85 -21.27 19.77
N ALA A 36 -45.56 -21.02 20.04
CA ALA A 36 -44.97 -21.17 21.36
C ALA A 36 -43.92 -20.06 21.57
N LYS A 37 -44.21 -19.15 22.50
CA LYS A 37 -43.23 -18.24 23.08
C LYS A 37 -42.21 -19.07 23.84
N THR A 38 -40.93 -18.89 23.56
CA THR A 38 -39.88 -19.15 24.57
C THR A 38 -38.79 -18.13 24.44
N GLN A 39 -38.43 -17.61 25.60
CA GLN A 39 -37.60 -16.44 25.82
C GLN A 39 -36.15 -16.67 25.38
N SER A 40 -35.59 -15.59 24.87
CA SER A 40 -34.18 -15.31 24.67
C SER A 40 -33.31 -15.64 25.88
N ALA A 41 -32.27 -16.46 25.67
CA ALA A 41 -31.05 -16.48 26.48
C ALA A 41 -29.89 -15.93 25.61
N PRO A 42 -29.07 -15.00 26.12
CA PRO A 42 -28.04 -14.33 25.34
C PRO A 42 -26.86 -15.26 25.04
N ALA A 43 -26.57 -15.45 23.75
CA ALA A 43 -25.35 -16.10 23.28
C ALA A 43 -24.14 -15.24 23.66
N LYS A 44 -23.33 -15.78 24.58
CA LYS A 44 -22.03 -15.29 25.03
C LYS A 44 -21.13 -15.08 23.80
N LYS A 45 -20.92 -13.82 23.42
CA LYS A 45 -19.87 -13.43 22.47
C LYS A 45 -18.54 -13.78 23.13
N THR A 46 -17.85 -14.75 22.57
CA THR A 46 -16.46 -15.03 22.88
C THR A 46 -15.63 -13.87 22.34
N ASP A 47 -15.13 -13.03 23.24
CA ASP A 47 -14.18 -11.98 22.93
C ASP A 47 -12.93 -12.60 22.32
N LYS A 48 -12.77 -12.43 21.01
CA LYS A 48 -11.50 -12.63 20.33
C LYS A 48 -10.50 -11.65 20.95
N PRO A 49 -9.31 -12.09 21.43
CA PRO A 49 -8.33 -11.16 21.98
C PRO A 49 -7.90 -10.18 20.89
N THR A 50 -8.39 -8.94 20.99
CA THR A 50 -7.86 -7.81 20.22
C THR A 50 -6.47 -7.54 20.77
N ALA A 51 -5.46 -7.74 19.93
CA ALA A 51 -4.09 -7.36 20.27
C ALA A 51 -4.07 -5.91 20.78
N PRO A 52 -3.31 -5.60 21.85
CA PRO A 52 -3.33 -4.28 22.47
C PRO A 52 -3.06 -3.18 21.44
N ALA A 53 -3.89 -2.14 21.47
CA ALA A 53 -3.79 -0.96 20.62
C ALA A 53 -2.39 -0.35 20.78
N GLN A 54 -1.58 -0.41 19.72
CA GLN A 54 -0.25 0.19 19.72
C GLN A 54 -0.44 1.70 19.56
N LYS A 55 -0.16 2.49 20.61
CA LYS A 55 -0.04 3.95 20.49
C LYS A 55 1.07 4.23 19.47
N VAL A 56 0.71 4.74 18.29
CA VAL A 56 1.68 5.01 17.22
C VAL A 56 2.50 6.24 17.59
N THR A 57 3.65 6.02 18.21
CA THR A 57 4.62 7.08 18.55
C THR A 57 5.58 7.38 17.41
N ASP A 58 5.87 6.37 16.57
CA ASP A 58 6.65 6.50 15.34
C ASP A 58 6.04 5.57 14.26
N PRO A 59 5.41 6.12 13.21
CA PRO A 59 4.87 5.33 12.10
C PRO A 59 5.92 4.49 11.35
N ALA A 60 7.21 4.85 11.39
CA ALA A 60 8.27 4.07 10.76
C ALA A 60 8.59 2.76 11.52
N LEU A 61 8.11 2.63 12.77
CA LEU A 61 8.39 1.51 13.67
C LEU A 61 7.15 0.63 13.94
N ILE A 62 6.18 0.61 13.04
CA ILE A 62 4.97 -0.22 13.15
C ILE A 62 5.33 -1.70 13.02
N LYS A 63 5.22 -2.45 14.12
CA LYS A 63 5.45 -3.91 14.16
C LYS A 63 4.18 -4.72 13.90
N SER A 64 3.01 -4.15 14.22
CA SER A 64 1.70 -4.74 13.99
C SER A 64 0.86 -3.84 13.08
N LEU A 65 0.63 -4.27 11.84
CA LEU A 65 -0.30 -3.60 10.95
C LEU A 65 -1.74 -3.96 11.33
N ASN A 66 -2.63 -3.00 11.48
CA ASN A 66 -4.06 -3.22 11.76
C ASN A 66 -4.85 -1.98 11.30
N HIS A 67 -6.13 -1.88 11.64
CA HIS A 67 -6.96 -0.74 11.23
C HIS A 67 -6.56 0.58 11.89
N GLU A 68 -5.90 0.55 13.05
CA GLU A 68 -5.40 1.71 13.78
C GLU A 68 -4.04 2.18 13.24
N THR A 69 -3.20 1.26 12.74
CA THR A 69 -1.82 1.55 12.33
C THR A 69 -1.63 1.70 10.82
N ALA A 70 -2.52 1.17 9.99
CA ALA A 70 -2.40 1.27 8.53
C ALA A 70 -2.49 2.71 8.01
N ILE A 71 -3.44 3.51 8.52
CA ILE A 71 -3.60 4.91 8.11
C ILE A 71 -2.42 5.77 8.59
N PRO A 72 -1.97 5.70 9.85
CA PRO A 72 -0.75 6.40 10.27
C PRO A 72 0.50 6.09 9.44
N LEU A 73 0.70 4.81 9.07
CA LEU A 73 1.80 4.44 8.17
C LEU A 73 1.67 5.10 6.80
N LEU A 74 0.43 5.15 6.26
CA LEU A 74 0.17 5.75 4.96
C LEU A 74 0.36 7.27 4.98
N VAL A 75 -0.02 7.94 6.07
CA VAL A 75 0.22 9.39 6.27
C VAL A 75 1.71 9.69 6.40
N ASP A 76 2.50 8.83 7.06
CA ASP A 76 3.95 9.01 7.07
C ASP A 76 4.57 8.77 5.69
N ALA A 77 4.07 7.76 4.97
CA ALA A 77 4.47 7.49 3.60
C ALA A 77 4.16 8.68 2.66
N GLU A 78 3.00 9.32 2.81
CA GLU A 78 2.60 10.55 2.11
C GLU A 78 3.60 11.68 2.35
N LYS A 79 3.91 11.97 3.62
CA LYS A 79 4.89 13.01 4.00
C LYS A 79 6.23 12.78 3.34
N ARG A 80 6.72 11.54 3.34
CA ARG A 80 7.99 11.19 2.69
C ARG A 80 7.94 11.35 1.18
N TYR A 81 6.83 10.98 0.55
CA TYR A 81 6.66 11.16 -0.88
C TYR A 81 6.70 12.63 -1.26
N PHE A 82 5.93 13.48 -0.58
CA PHE A 82 5.92 14.90 -0.88
C PHE A 82 7.22 15.61 -0.51
N TYR A 83 7.91 15.16 0.54
CA TYR A 83 9.25 15.65 0.86
C TYR A 83 10.26 15.31 -0.24
N ALA A 84 10.26 14.07 -0.73
CA ALA A 84 11.11 13.67 -1.85
C ALA A 84 10.74 14.46 -3.12
N LEU A 85 9.44 14.60 -3.40
CA LEU A 85 8.96 15.40 -4.53
C LEU A 85 9.25 16.89 -4.38
N SER A 86 9.35 17.46 -3.19
CA SER A 86 9.74 18.86 -3.03
C SER A 86 11.24 19.08 -3.19
N GLY A 87 12.02 17.99 -3.41
CA GLY A 87 13.47 18.04 -3.49
C GLY A 87 14.16 18.02 -2.13
N GLY A 88 13.46 17.75 -1.04
CA GLY A 88 14.00 17.76 0.32
C GLY A 88 13.89 19.11 1.02
N THR A 89 14.63 19.31 2.11
CA THR A 89 14.72 20.62 2.77
C THR A 89 16.17 21.08 2.85
N GLY A 90 16.48 22.15 2.12
CA GLY A 90 17.74 22.86 2.29
C GLY A 90 17.70 23.71 3.54
N THR A 91 18.72 23.59 4.39
CA THR A 91 19.04 24.64 5.35
C THR A 91 19.61 25.83 4.59
N GLY A 92 18.75 26.77 4.17
CA GLY A 92 19.15 28.11 3.77
C GLY A 92 19.72 28.29 2.35
N GLY A 93 19.43 27.39 1.41
CA GLY A 93 19.82 27.54 0.00
C GLY A 93 18.61 27.75 -0.92
N GLU A 94 18.77 28.57 -1.97
CA GLU A 94 17.79 28.66 -3.06
C GLU A 94 17.72 27.33 -3.83
N MET A 95 16.55 27.04 -4.41
CA MET A 95 16.38 25.86 -5.26
C MET A 95 17.13 26.07 -6.57
N GLU A 96 18.19 25.29 -6.79
CA GLU A 96 18.95 25.34 -8.03
C GLU A 96 18.22 24.58 -9.14
N THR A 97 18.06 25.22 -10.30
CA THR A 97 17.39 24.65 -11.47
C THR A 97 18.28 24.65 -12.70
N PHE A 98 17.92 23.81 -13.69
CA PHE A 98 18.53 23.81 -15.01
C PHE A 98 17.48 23.43 -16.07
N THR A 99 17.77 23.74 -17.33
CA THR A 99 16.92 23.35 -18.45
C THR A 99 17.60 22.28 -19.30
N GLU A 100 16.90 21.18 -19.54
CA GLU A 100 17.33 20.12 -20.43
C GLU A 100 16.16 19.69 -21.31
N ASN A 101 16.38 19.62 -22.64
CA ASN A 101 15.35 19.21 -23.61
C ASN A 101 14.03 20.01 -23.49
N GLY A 102 14.12 21.32 -23.23
CA GLY A 102 12.96 22.20 -23.09
C GLY A 102 12.14 22.00 -21.83
N LYS A 103 12.67 21.28 -20.83
CA LYS A 103 12.05 21.07 -19.53
C LYS A 103 12.95 21.62 -18.43
N GLU A 104 12.34 22.27 -17.45
CA GLU A 104 13.05 22.73 -16.27
C GLU A 104 13.12 21.63 -15.23
N TYR A 105 14.31 21.41 -14.68
CA TYR A 105 14.62 20.47 -13.61
C TYR A 105 15.13 21.25 -12.40
N ARG A 106 14.93 20.68 -11.22
CA ARG A 106 15.46 21.17 -9.94
C ARG A 106 16.36 20.10 -9.31
N TYR A 107 17.48 20.52 -8.74
CA TYR A 107 18.32 19.63 -7.96
C TYR A 107 17.67 19.30 -6.61
N LEU A 108 17.98 18.12 -6.09
CA LEU A 108 17.64 17.76 -4.72
C LEU A 108 18.60 18.45 -3.74
N PHE A 109 18.09 18.75 -2.55
CA PHE A 109 18.87 19.28 -1.45
C PHE A 109 19.78 18.20 -0.83
N ALA A 110 20.85 18.67 -0.18
CA ALA A 110 21.98 17.86 0.31
C ALA A 110 21.60 16.73 1.28
N ASP A 111 20.41 16.74 1.87
CA ASP A 111 19.96 15.69 2.78
C ASP A 111 19.48 14.41 2.04
N ILE A 112 19.20 14.53 0.75
CA ILE A 112 18.73 13.45 -0.13
C ILE A 112 19.34 13.55 -1.55
N ASP A 113 20.49 14.21 -1.71
CA ASP A 113 21.08 14.50 -3.03
C ASP A 113 21.84 13.32 -3.65
N THR A 114 21.94 12.19 -2.93
CA THR A 114 22.40 10.91 -3.47
C THR A 114 21.29 9.85 -3.53
N LYS A 115 21.45 8.89 -4.45
CA LYS A 115 20.50 7.78 -4.61
C LYS A 115 20.34 6.97 -3.32
N ASP A 116 21.43 6.74 -2.60
CA ASP A 116 21.43 5.94 -1.39
C ASP A 116 20.75 6.66 -0.23
N GLU A 117 20.94 7.97 -0.09
CA GLU A 117 20.26 8.79 0.93
C GLU A 117 18.77 8.89 0.67
N LEU A 118 18.37 9.18 -0.57
CA LEU A 118 16.97 9.22 -0.96
C LEU A 118 16.30 7.85 -0.77
N LEU A 119 16.98 6.77 -1.17
CA LEU A 119 16.48 5.41 -0.98
C LEU A 119 16.30 5.09 0.50
N LYS A 120 17.30 5.38 1.33
CA LYS A 120 17.25 5.20 2.80
C LYS A 120 16.14 6.02 3.43
N TYR A 121 15.91 7.25 2.96
CA TYR A 121 14.85 8.12 3.44
C TYR A 121 13.46 7.55 3.16
N LEU A 122 13.22 7.07 1.93
CA LEU A 122 11.95 6.47 1.53
C LEU A 122 11.70 5.12 2.22
N MET A 123 12.74 4.29 2.38
CA MET A 123 12.64 2.95 2.99
C MET A 123 12.23 2.94 4.47
N LYS A 124 12.16 4.12 5.11
CA LYS A 124 11.56 4.26 6.43
C LYS A 124 10.07 3.89 6.43
N SER A 125 9.36 4.08 5.32
CA SER A 125 7.92 3.76 5.20
C SER A 125 7.54 2.95 3.98
N TYR A 126 8.44 2.85 3.00
CA TYR A 126 8.25 2.04 1.80
C TYR A 126 9.13 0.79 1.79
N THR A 127 8.76 -0.22 1.01
CA THR A 127 9.67 -1.30 0.65
C THR A 127 10.76 -0.78 -0.29
N LYS A 128 11.91 -1.45 -0.33
CA LYS A 128 13.01 -1.11 -1.26
C LYS A 128 12.53 -1.05 -2.70
N GLN A 129 11.70 -2.02 -3.11
CA GLN A 129 11.13 -2.08 -4.45
C GLN A 129 10.24 -0.86 -4.76
N ALA A 130 9.33 -0.49 -3.85
CA ALA A 130 8.49 0.69 -4.02
C ALA A 130 9.31 1.99 -4.10
N SER A 131 10.35 2.12 -3.27
CA SER A 131 11.26 3.26 -3.27
C SER A 131 12.07 3.35 -4.57
N GLU A 132 12.66 2.24 -5.03
CA GLU A 132 13.42 2.20 -6.28
C GLU A 132 12.56 2.53 -7.50
N PHE A 133 11.29 2.09 -7.50
CA PHE A 133 10.36 2.41 -8.58
C PHE A 133 10.01 3.91 -8.63
N PHE A 134 9.88 4.57 -7.48
CA PHE A 134 9.75 6.02 -7.42
C PHE A 134 11.00 6.72 -7.96
N ILE A 135 12.19 6.38 -7.43
CA ILE A 135 13.45 7.01 -7.82
C ILE A 135 13.66 6.88 -9.33
N LYS A 136 13.47 5.68 -9.88
CA LYS A 136 13.60 5.43 -11.33
C LYS A 136 12.65 6.28 -12.18
N LYS A 137 11.47 6.60 -11.67
CA LYS A 137 10.44 7.32 -12.43
C LYS A 137 10.64 8.83 -12.42
N PHE A 138 11.08 9.40 -11.30
CA PHE A 138 11.06 10.85 -11.09
C PHE A 138 12.44 11.50 -11.00
N ILE A 139 13.49 10.72 -10.75
CA ILE A 139 14.81 11.24 -10.45
C ILE A 139 15.77 10.91 -11.60
N ILE A 140 16.56 11.90 -11.99
CA ILE A 140 17.68 11.78 -12.93
C ILE A 140 19.00 12.14 -12.22
N VAL A 141 20.11 11.74 -12.85
CA VAL A 141 21.44 12.19 -12.44
C VAL A 141 21.90 13.22 -13.46
N HIS A 142 22.20 14.43 -13.00
CA HIS A 142 22.77 15.49 -13.82
C HIS A 142 24.00 16.03 -13.10
N GLU A 143 25.15 16.05 -13.77
CA GLU A 143 26.44 16.47 -13.19
C GLU A 143 26.79 15.80 -11.85
N GLY A 144 26.43 14.52 -11.71
CA GLY A 144 26.68 13.75 -10.50
C GLY A 144 25.73 14.02 -9.33
N ARG A 145 24.76 14.93 -9.49
CA ARG A 145 23.73 15.26 -8.49
C ARG A 145 22.37 14.71 -8.90
N LEU A 146 21.53 14.39 -7.93
CA LEU A 146 20.14 14.04 -8.20
C LEU A 146 19.32 15.27 -8.57
N ALA A 147 18.48 15.13 -9.59
CA ALA A 147 17.53 16.15 -10.01
C ALA A 147 16.20 15.55 -10.40
N GLN A 148 15.17 16.38 -10.45
CA GLN A 148 13.81 15.98 -10.85
C GLN A 148 13.14 17.12 -11.61
N LEU A 149 12.07 16.79 -12.36
CA LEU A 149 11.30 17.79 -13.09
C LEU A 149 10.78 18.86 -12.11
N ASN A 150 10.94 20.14 -12.47
CA ASN A 150 10.34 21.24 -11.72
C ASN A 150 8.86 21.33 -12.09
N ALA A 151 8.04 20.57 -11.37
CA ALA A 151 6.59 20.53 -11.57
C ALA A 151 5.86 20.43 -10.24
N ASP A 152 4.62 20.92 -10.25
CA ASP A 152 3.66 20.72 -9.16
C ASP A 152 2.93 19.40 -9.38
N THR A 153 2.95 18.55 -8.36
CA THR A 153 2.25 17.27 -8.37
C THR A 153 1.67 17.02 -6.99
N GLY A 154 0.43 16.57 -6.94
CA GLY A 154 -0.26 16.22 -5.72
C GLY A 154 -1.75 16.05 -5.95
N ASN A 155 -2.45 15.72 -4.87
CA ASN A 155 -3.89 15.63 -4.85
C ASN A 155 -4.43 16.29 -3.58
N LEU A 156 -5.71 16.64 -3.59
CA LEU A 156 -6.39 17.26 -2.45
C LEU A 156 -6.99 16.21 -1.50
N LEU A 157 -6.58 14.95 -1.55
CA LEU A 157 -7.17 13.91 -0.71
C LEU A 157 -6.60 14.00 0.71
N GLU A 158 -7.46 13.78 1.71
CA GLU A 158 -7.05 13.86 3.11
C GLU A 158 -6.83 12.47 3.71
N PHE A 159 -5.62 11.94 3.54
CA PHE A 159 -5.23 10.63 4.05
C PHE A 159 -5.33 10.53 5.59
N GLY A 160 -5.18 11.64 6.31
CA GLY A 160 -5.40 11.70 7.76
C GLY A 160 -6.84 11.40 8.20
N ARG A 161 -7.83 11.56 7.31
CA ARG A 161 -9.24 11.20 7.55
C ARG A 161 -9.67 9.92 6.83
N ALA A 162 -8.73 9.21 6.23
CA ALA A 162 -9.04 7.99 5.50
C ALA A 162 -9.51 6.87 6.43
N THR A 163 -10.26 5.94 5.87
CA THR A 163 -10.64 4.68 6.54
C THR A 163 -10.09 3.50 5.76
N ALA A 164 -9.75 2.42 6.47
CA ALA A 164 -9.10 1.25 5.89
C ALA A 164 -9.93 -0.01 6.10
N LYS A 165 -10.24 -0.73 5.01
CA LYS A 165 -10.83 -2.06 5.04
C LYS A 165 -9.81 -3.09 4.55
N MET A 166 -9.46 -4.05 5.40
CA MET A 166 -8.56 -5.14 5.01
C MET A 166 -9.27 -6.07 4.01
N ILE A 167 -8.59 -6.38 2.92
CA ILE A 167 -9.09 -7.24 1.83
C ILE A 167 -8.35 -8.58 1.80
N SER A 168 -7.05 -8.58 2.14
CA SER A 168 -6.25 -9.79 2.21
C SER A 168 -5.19 -9.68 3.32
N MET A 169 -4.87 -10.82 3.93
CA MET A 169 -3.92 -10.92 5.03
C MET A 169 -3.14 -12.24 4.99
N THR A 170 -1.83 -12.10 5.11
CA THR A 170 -0.88 -13.15 5.45
C THR A 170 0.03 -12.64 6.58
N PRO A 171 0.89 -13.47 7.18
CA PRO A 171 1.82 -13.02 8.21
C PRO A 171 2.76 -11.89 7.75
N THR A 172 3.11 -11.83 6.46
CA THR A 172 4.10 -10.88 5.91
C THR A 172 3.54 -9.93 4.87
N LYS A 173 2.32 -10.13 4.36
CA LYS A 173 1.70 -9.27 3.35
C LYS A 173 0.25 -8.97 3.68
N ARG A 174 -0.17 -7.72 3.46
CA ARG A 174 -1.57 -7.30 3.62
C ARG A 174 -2.00 -6.37 2.51
N VAL A 175 -3.28 -6.41 2.20
CA VAL A 175 -3.89 -5.50 1.23
C VAL A 175 -5.08 -4.83 1.87
N TYR A 176 -5.13 -3.51 1.79
CA TYR A 176 -6.24 -2.71 2.27
C TYR A 176 -6.88 -1.95 1.12
N LYS A 177 -8.21 -1.87 1.13
CA LYS A 177 -8.99 -0.89 0.39
C LYS A 177 -9.13 0.34 1.28
N ILE A 178 -8.49 1.43 0.90
CA ILE A 178 -8.48 2.70 1.60
C ILE A 178 -9.55 3.59 0.98
N ASN A 179 -10.41 4.18 1.80
CA ASN A 179 -11.36 5.21 1.40
C ASN A 179 -10.83 6.57 1.86
N VAL A 180 -10.49 7.46 0.92
CA VAL A 180 -9.88 8.76 1.20
C VAL A 180 -10.84 9.89 0.82
N PRO A 181 -11.28 10.72 1.77
CA PRO A 181 -12.16 11.84 1.48
C PRO A 181 -11.39 13.04 0.91
N PHE A 182 -12.11 13.92 0.22
CA PHE A 182 -11.67 15.29 -0.03
C PHE A 182 -11.96 16.18 1.21
N PRO A 183 -11.35 17.38 1.28
CA PRO A 183 -11.72 18.44 2.21
C PRO A 183 -13.24 18.64 2.22
N LYS A 184 -13.79 18.96 3.39
CA LYS A 184 -15.26 19.04 3.57
C LYS A 184 -15.91 20.11 2.70
N GLU A 185 -15.13 21.10 2.32
CA GLU A 185 -15.49 22.23 1.48
C GLU A 185 -15.63 21.83 0.01
N ILE A 186 -15.00 20.72 -0.39
CA ILE A 186 -15.05 20.18 -1.75
C ILE A 186 -16.18 19.16 -1.83
N LYS A 187 -17.16 19.41 -2.71
CA LYS A 187 -18.32 18.53 -2.95
C LYS A 187 -17.97 17.35 -3.86
N GLU A 188 -16.90 16.64 -3.54
CA GLU A 188 -16.47 15.44 -4.26
C GLU A 188 -16.59 14.19 -3.39
N SER A 189 -16.95 13.07 -4.03
CA SER A 189 -17.01 11.77 -3.35
C SER A 189 -15.61 11.27 -3.01
N SER A 190 -15.49 10.52 -1.91
CA SER A 190 -14.23 9.89 -1.52
C SER A 190 -13.69 8.95 -2.62
N LYS A 191 -12.36 8.82 -2.69
CA LYS A 191 -11.68 7.91 -3.62
C LYS A 191 -11.28 6.62 -2.91
N TYR A 192 -11.40 5.51 -3.64
CA TYR A 192 -10.94 4.21 -3.17
C TYR A 192 -9.58 3.85 -3.77
N ILE A 193 -8.63 3.47 -2.94
CA ILE A 193 -7.26 3.11 -3.32
C ILE A 193 -6.92 1.75 -2.74
N MET A 194 -6.30 0.88 -3.55
CA MET A 194 -5.79 -0.41 -3.08
C MET A 194 -4.32 -0.27 -2.68
N VAL A 195 -4.02 -0.44 -1.40
CA VAL A 195 -2.67 -0.30 -0.86
C VAL A 195 -2.17 -1.64 -0.35
N LYS A 196 -1.00 -2.04 -0.84
CA LYS A 196 -0.28 -3.25 -0.43
C LYS A 196 0.75 -2.88 0.63
N PHE A 197 0.91 -3.76 1.60
CA PHE A 197 1.89 -3.63 2.67
C PHE A 197 2.66 -4.94 2.81
N GLU A 198 3.94 -4.81 3.14
CA GLU A 198 4.83 -5.94 3.35
C GLU A 198 5.62 -5.76 4.65
N LYS A 199 5.87 -6.87 5.36
CA LYS A 199 6.70 -6.91 6.54
C LYS A 199 8.16 -7.08 6.13
N VAL A 200 8.99 -6.09 6.46
CA VAL A 200 10.43 -6.05 6.19
C VAL A 200 11.15 -6.09 7.54
N GLY A 201 11.78 -7.23 7.84
CA GLY A 201 12.28 -7.51 9.20
C GLY A 201 11.12 -7.50 10.21
N ASP A 202 11.24 -6.67 11.24
CA ASP A 202 10.20 -6.55 12.27
C ASP A 202 9.11 -5.53 11.95
N TYR A 203 9.27 -4.74 10.90
CA TYR A 203 8.43 -3.58 10.65
C TYR A 203 7.61 -3.70 9.37
N TRP A 204 6.43 -3.10 9.37
CA TRP A 204 5.59 -2.99 8.19
C TRP A 204 5.98 -1.79 7.34
N ARG A 205 5.90 -1.96 6.02
CA ARG A 205 6.18 -0.95 4.99
C ARG A 205 5.09 -0.96 3.94
N VAL A 206 4.88 0.18 3.31
CA VAL A 206 4.03 0.32 2.12
C VAL A 206 4.77 -0.28 0.92
N ASP A 207 4.14 -1.24 0.26
CA ASP A 207 4.69 -1.95 -0.90
C ASP A 207 4.11 -1.44 -2.23
N THR A 208 2.99 -0.72 -2.19
CA THR A 208 2.51 0.03 -3.35
C THR A 208 3.43 1.23 -3.60
N ALA A 209 3.87 1.43 -4.83
CA ALA A 209 4.67 2.59 -5.21
C ALA A 209 3.90 3.91 -4.96
N PRO A 210 4.56 4.95 -4.43
CA PRO A 210 3.88 6.14 -3.91
C PRO A 210 3.03 6.89 -4.93
N GLN A 211 3.49 7.02 -6.17
CA GLN A 211 2.78 7.69 -7.26
C GLN A 211 1.51 6.95 -7.76
N LEU A 212 1.26 5.75 -7.25
CA LEU A 212 0.00 5.02 -7.48
C LEU A 212 -1.02 5.26 -6.37
N ILE A 213 -0.60 5.98 -5.31
CA ILE A 213 -1.38 6.31 -4.13
C ILE A 213 -1.69 7.82 -4.13
N PHE A 214 -0.65 8.63 -4.34
CA PHE A 214 -0.67 10.09 -4.23
C PHE A 214 -0.47 10.75 -5.59
#